data_AF-A0A2Z7BBC3-F1
#
_entry.id   AF-A0A2Z7BBC3-F1
#
_cell.length_a   1.000
_cell.length_b   1.000
_cell.length_c   1.000
_cell.angle_alpha   90.00
_cell.angle_beta   90.00
_cell.angle_gamma   90.00
#
_symmetry.space_group_name_H-M   'P 1'
#
loop_
_entity.id
_entity.type
_entity.pdbx_description
1 polymer ?
#
loop_
_entity_poly.entity_id
_entity_poly.type
_entity_poly.pdbx_seq_one_letter_code
_entity_poly.pdbx_strand_id
1 'polypeptide(L)'
;MELANVSDENVANVAFRNMECNAQVDDINPKVDDLFAKVDKLEQRVNEIEQFYLNVKIKEPNTSRSASLPRDKEKEKHVPSMKKVHQDASRREAAAAKRMQELMRHFGTIFRQAVYLFMFSFNEFTITQHKWAWPFMQPVDVEGLGLDDYYQIIDRPMDFTTIKNQMEAKDGTGYKHIREICSDVRLVFKNAMKYNDEKSDVHVMAKVLLEKFEEKWLQILPKVIEEEEKREAEETEAQTNIHLAQEANYARLARDINNELYEVDMHIEELRENVIKKCRRISTMEKRKLGLAIAQLCPENLSKALEIVALNNPNFQAKAEEVELDINAQSESTLWRLKYFLKDVLKVKSKDQNNDNTFREAANNQENNIVSKRKREICDALAKTAKKRKKQHSS
;
A
#
# COMPACT_ATOMS: atom_id res chain seq x y z
N MET A 1 -50.39 55.51 -39.25
CA MET A 1 -51.03 54.21 -38.96
C MET A 1 -50.66 53.31 -40.12
N GLU A 2 -49.93 52.21 -39.99
CA GLU A 2 -49.50 51.41 -38.84
C GLU A 2 -48.08 50.90 -39.10
N LEU A 3 -47.33 50.74 -38.01
CA LEU A 3 -46.04 50.06 -37.94
C LEU A 3 -46.24 48.70 -37.28
N ALA A 4 -45.28 47.81 -37.59
CA ALA A 4 -44.80 46.69 -36.79
C ALA A 4 -45.50 45.32 -36.93
N ASN A 5 -44.75 44.30 -37.35
CA ASN A 5 -44.06 43.39 -36.43
C ASN A 5 -43.34 42.28 -37.21
N VAL A 6 -42.01 42.36 -37.28
CA VAL A 6 -41.16 41.19 -37.55
C VAL A 6 -40.37 40.95 -36.28
N SER A 7 -40.63 39.79 -35.67
CA SER A 7 -40.16 39.33 -34.37
C SER A 7 -38.62 39.30 -34.23
N ASP A 8 -38.12 39.96 -33.18
CA ASP A 8 -36.71 40.09 -32.76
C ASP A 8 -36.01 38.77 -32.34
N GLU A 9 -36.74 37.66 -32.18
CA GLU A 9 -36.16 36.38 -31.72
C GLU A 9 -35.28 35.67 -32.75
N ASN A 10 -35.46 35.93 -34.05
CA ASN A 10 -34.71 35.24 -35.10
C ASN A 10 -33.33 35.84 -35.39
N VAL A 11 -33.07 37.08 -34.95
CA VAL A 11 -31.78 37.76 -35.21
C VAL A 11 -30.68 37.27 -34.27
N ALA A 12 -31.05 36.90 -33.03
CA ALA A 12 -30.10 36.37 -32.05
C ALA A 12 -29.60 34.96 -32.41
N ASN A 13 -30.48 34.09 -32.92
CA ASN A 13 -30.14 32.70 -33.26
C ASN A 13 -29.26 32.56 -34.52
N VAL A 14 -29.42 33.45 -35.50
CA VAL A 14 -28.60 33.44 -36.73
C VAL A 14 -27.20 34.03 -36.49
N ALA A 15 -27.08 34.97 -35.54
CA ALA A 15 -25.83 35.67 -35.26
C ALA A 15 -24.71 34.81 -34.62
N PHE A 16 -25.02 33.60 -34.12
CA PHE A 16 -24.05 32.71 -33.45
C PHE A 16 -23.54 31.56 -34.33
N ARG A 17 -24.09 31.34 -35.53
CA ARG A 17 -23.74 30.18 -36.36
C ARG A 17 -22.42 30.29 -37.13
N ASN A 18 -21.90 31.50 -37.40
CA ASN A 18 -20.72 31.67 -38.27
C ASN A 18 -19.53 32.31 -37.54
N MET A 19 -18.88 31.57 -36.65
CA MET A 19 -17.59 31.98 -36.10
C MET A 19 -16.74 30.76 -35.77
N GLU A 20 -16.20 30.15 -36.82
CA GLU A 20 -15.24 29.06 -36.71
C GLU A 20 -13.83 29.62 -36.57
N CYS A 21 -13.21 29.35 -35.42
CA CYS A 21 -11.77 29.42 -35.24
C CYS A 21 -11.23 27.99 -35.45
N ASN A 22 -11.42 27.43 -36.66
CA ASN A 22 -11.21 26.00 -36.89
C ASN A 22 -9.79 25.64 -37.38
N ALA A 23 -8.92 26.62 -37.69
CA ALA A 23 -7.62 26.34 -38.29
C ALA A 23 -6.41 26.33 -37.32
N GLN A 24 -6.60 26.60 -36.01
CA GLN A 24 -5.48 26.85 -35.07
C GLN A 24 -5.54 26.04 -33.77
N VAL A 25 -6.56 25.20 -33.58
CA VAL A 25 -6.79 24.40 -32.37
C VAL A 25 -5.99 23.08 -32.39
N ASP A 26 -5.57 22.64 -33.58
CA ASP A 26 -4.92 21.34 -33.81
C ASP A 26 -3.54 21.20 -33.15
N ASP A 27 -2.82 22.30 -32.90
CA ASP A 27 -1.50 22.30 -32.21
C ASP A 27 -1.62 22.22 -30.67
N ILE A 28 -2.81 22.53 -30.11
CA ILE A 28 -3.03 22.60 -28.65
C ILE A 28 -3.67 21.32 -28.13
N ASN A 29 -4.58 20.71 -28.89
CA ASN A 29 -5.28 19.49 -28.49
C ASN A 29 -4.33 18.34 -28.10
N PRO A 30 -3.27 18.02 -28.87
CA PRO A 30 -2.35 16.93 -28.50
C PRO A 30 -1.62 17.18 -27.17
N LYS A 31 -1.28 18.44 -26.87
CA LYS A 31 -0.62 18.83 -25.60
C LYS A 31 -1.56 18.71 -24.41
N VAL A 32 -2.83 19.06 -24.61
CA VAL A 32 -3.89 18.89 -23.61
C VAL A 32 -4.15 17.42 -23.34
N ASP A 33 -4.19 16.59 -24.39
CA ASP A 33 -4.40 15.14 -24.23
C ASP A 33 -3.20 14.45 -23.55
N ASP A 34 -1.95 14.87 -23.81
CA ASP A 34 -0.76 14.41 -23.07
C ASP A 34 -0.84 14.76 -21.58
N LEU A 35 -1.30 15.98 -21.24
CA LEU A 35 -1.52 16.39 -19.86
C LEU A 35 -2.59 15.53 -19.18
N PHE A 36 -3.70 15.22 -19.86
CA PHE A 36 -4.71 14.31 -19.31
C PHE A 36 -4.12 12.93 -19.02
N ALA A 37 -3.35 12.36 -19.95
CA ALA A 37 -2.70 11.07 -19.75
C ALA A 37 -1.69 11.10 -18.57
N LYS A 38 -0.98 12.21 -18.37
CA LYS A 38 -0.09 12.40 -17.21
C LYS A 38 -0.87 12.48 -15.90
N VAL A 39 -1.98 13.23 -15.86
CA VAL A 39 -2.84 13.34 -14.68
C VAL A 39 -3.44 11.98 -14.30
N ASP A 40 -3.92 11.20 -15.27
CA ASP A 40 -4.46 9.87 -15.02
C ASP A 40 -3.40 8.92 -14.41
N LYS A 41 -2.15 8.99 -14.91
CA LYS A 41 -1.02 8.22 -14.34
C LYS A 41 -0.68 8.67 -12.91
N LEU A 42 -0.69 9.97 -12.64
CA LEU A 42 -0.46 10.50 -11.30
C LEU A 42 -1.56 10.07 -10.33
N GLU A 43 -2.83 10.11 -10.76
CA GLU A 43 -3.98 9.63 -9.98
C GLU A 43 -3.81 8.16 -9.59
N GLN A 44 -3.42 7.30 -10.54
CA GLN A 44 -3.16 5.89 -10.26
C GLN A 44 -2.05 5.70 -9.21
N ARG A 45 -0.93 6.41 -9.34
CA ARG A 45 0.20 6.31 -8.39
C ARG A 45 -0.15 6.86 -7.01
N VAL A 46 -0.99 7.89 -6.91
CA VAL A 46 -1.49 8.40 -5.62
C VAL A 46 -2.37 7.33 -4.94
N ASN A 47 -3.23 6.67 -5.69
CA ASN A 47 -4.06 5.58 -5.16
C ASN A 47 -3.19 4.44 -4.62
N GLU A 48 -2.08 4.08 -5.29
CA GLU A 48 -1.14 3.07 -4.78
C GLU A 48 -0.54 3.44 -3.41
N ILE A 49 -0.18 4.72 -3.21
CA ILE A 49 0.31 5.22 -1.92
C ILE A 49 -0.79 5.16 -0.86
N GLU A 50 -2.02 5.58 -1.20
CA GLU A 50 -3.14 5.56 -0.27
C GLU A 50 -3.46 4.14 0.19
N GLN A 51 -3.49 3.18 -0.74
CA GLN A 51 -3.70 1.76 -0.41
C GLN A 51 -2.61 1.21 0.50
N PHE A 52 -1.34 1.60 0.30
CA PHE A 52 -0.26 1.21 1.20
C PHE A 52 -0.53 1.66 2.64
N TYR A 53 -0.84 2.94 2.87
CA TYR A 53 -1.06 3.46 4.22
C TYR A 53 -2.38 2.99 4.87
N LEU A 54 -3.42 2.71 4.08
CA LEU A 54 -4.64 2.07 4.57
C LEU A 54 -4.35 0.66 5.08
N ASN A 55 -3.58 -0.13 4.32
CA ASN A 55 -3.20 -1.48 4.71
C ASN A 55 -2.30 -1.52 5.95
N VAL A 56 -1.42 -0.53 6.12
CA VAL A 56 -0.60 -0.38 7.34
C VAL A 56 -1.48 -0.10 8.56
N LYS A 57 -2.43 0.84 8.46
CA LYS A 57 -3.36 1.17 9.57
C LYS A 57 -4.24 0.01 10.02
N ILE A 58 -4.62 -0.89 9.10
CA ILE A 58 -5.44 -2.06 9.43
C ILE A 58 -4.62 -3.11 10.20
N LYS A 59 -3.30 -3.20 9.96
CA LYS A 59 -2.42 -4.17 10.62
C LYS A 59 -1.94 -3.74 12.01
N GLU A 60 -2.08 -2.47 12.38
CA GLU A 60 -1.82 -1.96 13.74
C GLU A 60 -3.13 -1.64 14.49
N PRO A 61 -3.95 -2.62 14.93
CA PRO A 61 -5.02 -2.33 15.87
C PRO A 61 -4.43 -2.20 17.28
N ASN A 62 -4.32 -0.97 17.77
CA ASN A 62 -4.06 -0.58 19.17
C ASN A 62 -2.67 -0.88 19.75
N THR A 63 -1.69 -0.04 19.41
CA THR A 63 -0.68 0.38 20.39
C THR A 63 -0.58 1.90 20.40
N SER A 64 -1.11 2.51 21.44
CA SER A 64 -0.94 3.93 21.75
C SER A 64 0.54 4.22 22.01
N ARG A 65 1.29 4.62 20.98
CA ARG A 65 2.53 5.38 21.15
C ARG A 65 2.61 6.47 20.09
N SER A 66 2.35 7.68 20.57
CA SER A 66 2.81 8.94 19.99
C SER A 66 4.28 8.81 19.59
N ALA A 67 4.55 8.50 18.32
CA ALA A 67 5.83 8.76 17.70
C ALA A 67 5.80 10.20 17.17
N SER A 68 6.36 11.10 17.96
CA SER A 68 6.64 12.48 17.59
C SER A 68 7.38 12.53 16.25
N LEU A 69 6.76 13.20 15.27
CA LEU A 69 7.40 13.66 14.03
C LEU A 69 8.68 14.44 14.38
N PRO A 70 9.87 14.04 13.90
CA PRO A 70 11.04 14.90 13.97
C PRO A 70 10.89 16.01 12.93
N ARG A 71 10.79 17.25 13.40
CA ARG A 71 11.02 18.45 12.58
C ARG A 71 12.40 18.37 11.92
N ASP A 72 12.41 18.65 10.61
CA ASP A 72 13.49 19.18 9.79
C ASP A 72 14.90 19.13 10.37
N LYS A 73 15.67 18.12 9.95
CA LYS A 73 17.03 18.28 9.39
C LYS A 73 17.27 17.14 8.40
N GLU A 74 17.22 17.45 7.11
CA GLU A 74 17.71 16.59 6.03
C GLU A 74 19.20 16.28 6.26
N LYS A 75 19.45 15.17 6.95
CA LYS A 75 20.59 14.31 6.62
C LYS A 75 19.94 13.07 6.04
N GLU A 76 19.98 12.91 4.72
CA GLU A 76 19.65 11.65 4.07
C GLU A 76 20.55 10.56 4.68
N LYS A 77 20.08 9.94 5.77
CA LYS A 77 20.58 8.62 6.15
C LYS A 77 20.20 7.72 4.99
N HIS A 78 21.20 7.15 4.33
CA HIS A 78 21.01 6.23 3.23
C HIS A 78 20.19 5.04 3.71
N VAL A 79 18.87 5.08 3.46
CA VAL A 79 17.99 3.95 3.73
C VAL A 79 18.39 2.82 2.79
N PRO A 80 18.78 1.64 3.31
CA PRO A 80 19.21 0.52 2.49
C PRO A 80 18.14 0.12 1.48
N SER A 81 18.54 -0.24 0.26
CA SER A 81 17.62 -0.75 -0.76
C SER A 81 16.87 -1.99 -0.25
N MET A 82 15.61 -2.17 -0.64
CA MET A 82 14.80 -3.34 -0.31
C MET A 82 15.52 -4.67 -0.56
N LYS A 83 16.27 -4.77 -1.66
CA LYS A 83 17.07 -5.96 -1.98
C LYS A 83 18.12 -6.25 -0.91
N LYS A 84 18.79 -5.19 -0.43
CA LYS A 84 19.79 -5.29 0.63
C LYS A 84 19.15 -5.67 1.97
N VAL A 85 18.01 -5.08 2.32
CA VAL A 85 17.28 -5.42 3.55
C VAL A 85 16.86 -6.90 3.57
N HIS A 86 16.33 -7.42 2.46
CA HIS A 86 15.97 -8.84 2.35
C HIS A 86 17.20 -9.75 2.44
N GLN A 87 18.28 -9.39 1.76
CA GLN A 87 19.54 -10.15 1.84
C GLN A 87 20.10 -10.19 3.26
N ASP A 88 20.08 -9.06 3.97
CA ASP A 88 20.53 -8.97 5.35
C ASP A 88 19.61 -9.76 6.29
N ALA A 89 18.30 -9.80 6.04
CA ALA A 89 17.35 -10.64 6.78
C ALA A 89 17.66 -12.14 6.59
N SER A 90 17.80 -12.61 5.34
CA SER A 90 18.16 -14.00 5.05
C SER A 90 19.53 -14.38 5.63
N ARG A 91 20.49 -13.45 5.66
CA ARG A 91 21.80 -13.69 6.27
C ARG A 91 21.70 -13.86 7.79
N ARG A 92 20.88 -13.06 8.47
CA ARG A 92 20.62 -13.21 9.91
C ARG A 92 19.92 -14.54 10.21
N GLU A 93 18.91 -14.90 9.44
CA GLU A 93 18.21 -16.19 9.55
C GLU A 93 19.18 -17.37 9.41
N ALA A 94 20.03 -17.35 8.37
CA ALA A 94 21.04 -18.39 8.18
C ALA A 94 22.06 -18.45 9.34
N ALA A 95 22.42 -17.30 9.92
CA ALA A 95 23.29 -17.25 11.09
C ALA A 95 22.59 -17.85 12.33
N ALA A 96 21.32 -17.53 12.56
CA ALA A 96 20.52 -18.11 13.65
C ALA A 96 20.38 -19.63 13.49
N ALA A 97 20.11 -20.11 12.28
CA ALA A 97 20.06 -21.54 11.98
C ALA A 97 21.40 -22.24 12.28
N LYS A 98 22.53 -21.62 11.92
CA LYS A 98 23.87 -22.15 12.25
C LYS A 98 24.14 -22.19 13.76
N ARG A 99 23.72 -21.17 14.51
CA ARG A 99 23.84 -21.16 15.98
C ARG A 99 22.99 -22.27 16.61
N MET A 100 21.75 -22.45 16.12
CA MET A 100 20.89 -23.54 16.56
C MET A 100 21.49 -24.92 16.23
N GLN A 101 22.05 -25.10 15.03
CA GLN A 101 22.77 -26.33 14.68
C GLN A 101 23.98 -26.58 15.58
N GLU A 102 24.73 -25.54 15.94
CA GLU A 102 25.85 -25.66 16.89
C GLU A 102 25.37 -26.05 18.29
N LEU A 103 24.27 -25.45 18.77
CA LEU A 103 23.64 -25.85 20.03
C LEU A 103 23.18 -27.31 19.98
N MET A 104 22.54 -27.74 18.89
CA MET A 104 22.14 -29.13 18.69
C MET A 104 23.34 -30.07 18.60
N ARG A 105 24.46 -29.62 18.03
CA ARG A 105 25.72 -30.36 18.01
C ARG A 105 26.29 -30.49 19.41
N HIS A 106 26.30 -29.41 20.20
CA HIS A 106 26.76 -29.42 21.59
C HIS A 106 25.88 -30.30 22.48
N PHE A 107 24.55 -30.16 22.37
CA PHE A 107 23.58 -31.05 23.00
C PHE A 107 23.82 -32.49 22.58
N GLY A 108 24.00 -32.72 21.28
CA GLY A 108 24.34 -34.02 20.71
C GLY A 108 25.68 -34.55 21.20
N THR A 109 26.67 -33.71 21.51
CA THR A 109 27.94 -34.13 22.12
C THR A 109 27.72 -34.48 23.59
N ILE A 110 26.96 -33.70 24.37
CA ILE A 110 26.56 -34.09 25.73
C ILE A 110 25.79 -35.43 25.70
N PHE A 111 25.02 -35.66 24.64
CA PHE A 111 24.27 -36.88 24.39
C PHE A 111 25.15 -38.04 23.85
N ARG A 112 26.20 -37.76 23.06
CA ARG A 112 27.02 -38.73 22.29
C ARG A 112 28.50 -38.82 22.66
N GLN A 113 29.05 -38.06 23.61
CA GLN A 113 30.48 -38.09 24.00
C GLN A 113 30.79 -39.41 24.72
N ALA A 114 30.81 -40.45 23.90
CA ALA A 114 30.61 -41.83 24.25
C ALA A 114 31.21 -42.81 23.23
N VAL A 115 31.80 -42.37 22.10
CA VAL A 115 32.26 -43.33 21.07
C VAL A 115 33.65 -43.08 20.46
N TYR A 116 34.24 -41.87 20.46
CA TYR A 116 35.63 -41.72 19.98
C TYR A 116 36.41 -40.68 20.79
N LEU A 117 37.54 -41.13 21.35
CA LEU A 117 38.56 -40.39 22.13
C LEU A 117 38.25 -40.19 23.62
N PHE A 118 38.40 -41.23 24.45
CA PHE A 118 39.47 -41.29 25.47
C PHE A 118 39.40 -42.61 26.24
N MET A 119 40.32 -43.52 25.91
CA MET A 119 40.82 -44.49 26.87
C MET A 119 41.63 -43.67 27.89
N PHE A 120 41.01 -43.18 28.97
CA PHE A 120 41.62 -42.82 30.27
C PHE A 120 40.61 -42.02 31.11
N SER A 121 40.00 -42.72 32.07
CA SER A 121 39.57 -42.26 33.39
C SER A 121 39.23 -40.77 33.56
N PHE A 122 37.96 -40.40 33.42
CA PHE A 122 37.25 -39.47 34.31
C PHE A 122 35.74 -39.76 34.19
N ASN A 123 35.06 -39.91 35.33
CA ASN A 123 33.62 -40.12 35.42
C ASN A 123 32.86 -38.93 34.82
N GLU A 124 32.14 -39.10 33.72
CA GLU A 124 30.97 -38.26 33.42
C GLU A 124 29.94 -38.97 32.53
N PHE A 125 28.69 -38.88 32.98
CA PHE A 125 27.54 -39.72 32.64
C PHE A 125 26.86 -39.31 31.32
N THR A 126 26.73 -40.25 30.37
CA THR A 126 25.87 -40.12 29.17
C THR A 126 24.69 -41.09 29.29
N ILE A 127 23.47 -40.66 28.93
CA ILE A 127 22.25 -41.46 29.07
C ILE A 127 22.34 -42.76 28.27
N THR A 128 22.95 -42.73 27.08
CA THR A 128 23.09 -43.89 26.19
C THR A 128 24.18 -44.87 26.63
N GLN A 129 25.11 -44.47 27.50
CA GLN A 129 26.12 -45.37 28.09
C GLN A 129 25.77 -45.83 29.49
N HIS A 130 24.66 -45.35 30.06
CA HIS A 130 24.25 -45.83 31.36
C HIS A 130 23.98 -47.33 31.30
N LYS A 131 24.34 -48.06 32.35
CA LYS A 131 24.08 -49.51 32.45
C LYS A 131 22.62 -49.90 32.27
N TRP A 132 21.69 -48.96 32.43
CA TRP A 132 20.26 -49.16 32.23
C TRP A 132 19.73 -48.61 30.90
N ALA A 133 20.59 -48.17 29.99
CA ALA A 133 20.16 -47.61 28.71
C ALA A 133 19.73 -48.67 27.69
N TRP A 134 20.23 -49.90 27.83
CA TRP A 134 20.13 -50.95 26.82
C TRP A 134 18.70 -51.23 26.30
N PRO A 135 17.61 -51.17 27.09
CA PRO A 135 16.26 -51.42 26.57
C PRO A 135 15.76 -50.32 25.63
N PHE A 136 16.37 -49.14 25.69
CA PHE A 136 15.94 -47.92 25.00
C PHE A 136 16.78 -47.63 23.75
N MET A 137 17.77 -48.48 23.45
CA MET A 137 18.75 -48.24 22.39
C MET A 137 18.20 -48.51 20.99
N GLN A 138 17.25 -49.45 20.87
CA GLN A 138 16.64 -49.88 19.61
C GLN A 138 15.12 -49.85 19.75
N PRO A 139 14.37 -49.84 18.63
CA PRO A 139 12.93 -50.05 18.67
C PRO A 139 12.57 -51.31 19.46
N VAL A 140 11.43 -51.27 20.16
CA VAL A 140 10.94 -52.43 20.90
C VAL A 140 10.64 -53.58 19.93
N ASP A 141 11.28 -54.73 20.16
CA ASP A 141 11.05 -55.97 19.40
C ASP A 141 9.76 -56.64 19.89
N VAL A 142 8.62 -56.12 19.43
CA VAL A 142 7.30 -56.59 19.88
C VAL A 142 7.04 -58.05 19.52
N GLU A 143 7.57 -58.54 18.39
CA GLU A 143 7.41 -59.94 17.96
C GLU A 143 8.30 -60.86 18.82
N GLY A 144 9.57 -60.51 18.99
CA GLY A 144 10.51 -61.31 19.79
C GLY A 144 10.15 -61.37 21.28
N LEU A 145 9.43 -60.37 21.78
CA LEU A 145 8.96 -60.29 23.18
C LEU A 145 7.50 -60.76 23.36
N GLY A 146 6.76 -61.05 22.28
CA GLY A 146 5.36 -61.47 22.34
C GLY A 146 4.40 -60.41 22.86
N LEU A 147 4.61 -59.14 22.47
CA LEU A 147 3.86 -57.97 22.95
C LEU A 147 2.76 -57.56 21.95
N ASP A 148 1.70 -58.36 21.87
CA ASP A 148 0.62 -58.20 20.87
C ASP A 148 -0.19 -56.90 21.00
N ASP A 149 -0.18 -56.28 22.18
CA ASP A 149 -0.93 -55.07 22.51
C ASP A 149 -0.09 -53.78 22.49
N TYR A 150 1.22 -53.88 22.22
CA TYR A 150 2.14 -52.74 22.37
C TYR A 150 1.73 -51.53 21.53
N TYR A 151 1.44 -51.71 20.25
CA TYR A 151 1.00 -50.61 19.36
C TYR A 151 -0.46 -50.17 19.58
N GLN A 152 -1.23 -50.90 20.38
CA GLN A 152 -2.57 -50.46 20.81
C GLN A 152 -2.46 -49.50 22.00
N ILE A 153 -1.41 -49.67 22.82
CA ILE A 153 -1.16 -48.86 24.02
C ILE A 153 -0.21 -47.69 23.70
N ILE A 154 0.78 -47.88 22.84
CA ILE A 154 1.82 -46.90 22.50
C ILE A 154 1.61 -46.35 21.09
N ASP A 155 1.10 -45.12 21.03
CA ASP A 155 0.72 -44.44 19.78
C ASP A 155 1.93 -44.07 18.91
N ARG A 156 3.02 -43.61 19.55
CA ARG A 156 4.25 -43.21 18.86
C ARG A 156 5.46 -43.87 19.53
N PRO A 157 5.88 -45.06 19.07
CA PRO A 157 7.11 -45.69 19.52
C PRO A 157 8.32 -44.78 19.30
N MET A 158 9.30 -44.83 20.20
CA MET A 158 10.52 -44.03 20.09
C MET A 158 11.67 -44.72 20.81
N ASP A 159 12.88 -44.55 20.31
CA ASP A 159 14.12 -45.13 20.83
C ASP A 159 15.34 -44.26 20.47
N PHE A 160 16.49 -44.51 21.09
CA PHE A 160 17.68 -43.70 20.87
C PHE A 160 18.31 -43.83 19.49
N THR A 161 18.12 -44.95 18.78
CA THR A 161 18.60 -45.08 17.40
C THR A 161 17.73 -44.24 16.46
N THR A 162 16.42 -44.22 16.64
CA THR A 162 15.52 -43.35 15.89
C THR A 162 15.86 -41.87 16.10
N ILE A 163 16.01 -41.44 17.36
CA ILE A 163 16.41 -40.06 17.69
C ILE A 163 17.77 -39.72 17.06
N LYS A 164 18.76 -40.62 17.18
CA LYS A 164 20.09 -40.43 16.59
C LYS A 164 20.01 -40.24 15.07
N ASN A 165 19.27 -41.11 14.38
CA ASN A 165 19.12 -41.04 12.92
C ASN A 165 18.47 -39.72 12.49
N GLN A 166 17.46 -39.25 13.24
CA GLN A 166 16.80 -37.98 12.97
C GLN A 166 17.69 -36.75 13.29
N MET A 167 18.56 -36.85 14.29
CA MET A 167 19.58 -35.82 14.54
C MET A 167 20.66 -35.76 13.43
N GLU A 168 20.93 -36.89 12.78
CA GLU A 168 21.99 -37.04 11.76
C GLU A 168 21.47 -36.95 10.31
N ALA A 169 20.16 -36.74 10.15
CA ALA A 169 19.51 -36.62 8.84
C ALA A 169 20.06 -35.44 8.03
N LYS A 170 20.39 -35.71 6.75
CA LYS A 170 21.02 -34.73 5.84
C LYS A 170 20.08 -34.19 4.77
N ASP A 171 18.91 -34.78 4.63
CA ASP A 171 17.87 -34.43 3.65
C ASP A 171 16.93 -33.32 4.13
N GLY A 172 17.15 -32.79 5.33
CA GLY A 172 16.33 -31.74 5.93
C GLY A 172 15.08 -32.24 6.67
N THR A 173 14.90 -33.56 6.80
CA THR A 173 13.81 -34.16 7.60
C THR A 173 14.17 -34.28 9.09
N GLY A 174 15.42 -33.97 9.45
CA GLY A 174 15.91 -33.94 10.82
C GLY A 174 15.29 -32.85 11.69
N TYR A 175 15.59 -32.90 12.98
CA TYR A 175 15.13 -31.90 13.95
C TYR A 175 15.61 -30.49 13.58
N LYS A 176 14.80 -29.49 13.90
CA LYS A 176 15.11 -28.06 13.69
C LYS A 176 15.50 -27.37 15.00
N HIS A 177 14.98 -27.87 16.12
CA HIS A 177 15.17 -27.30 17.44
C HIS A 177 15.52 -28.38 18.48
N ILE A 178 16.34 -28.01 19.46
CA ILE A 178 16.72 -28.93 20.56
C ILE A 178 15.48 -29.43 21.32
N ARG A 179 14.46 -28.58 21.48
CA ARG A 179 13.23 -28.94 22.19
C ARG A 179 12.51 -30.14 21.57
N GLU A 180 12.62 -30.34 20.25
CA GLU A 180 12.06 -31.51 19.56
C GLU A 180 12.81 -32.78 19.97
N ILE A 181 14.15 -32.74 20.01
CA ILE A 181 14.98 -33.84 20.50
C ILE A 181 14.61 -34.19 21.95
N CYS A 182 14.49 -33.17 22.81
CA CYS A 182 14.12 -33.39 24.21
C CYS A 182 12.72 -33.99 24.36
N SER A 183 11.77 -33.59 23.50
CA SER A 183 10.43 -34.16 23.47
C SER A 183 10.48 -35.66 23.17
N ASP A 184 11.30 -36.06 22.20
CA ASP A 184 11.42 -37.46 21.80
C ASP A 184 12.19 -38.29 22.83
N VAL A 185 13.24 -37.75 23.47
CA VAL A 185 13.91 -38.42 24.61
C VAL A 185 12.93 -38.67 25.76
N ARG A 186 12.10 -37.67 26.11
CA ARG A 186 11.05 -37.85 27.12
C ARG A 186 10.04 -38.91 26.70
N LEU A 187 9.71 -38.98 25.41
CA LEU A 187 8.76 -39.94 24.88
C LEU A 187 9.25 -41.38 25.02
N VAL A 188 10.55 -41.65 24.78
CA VAL A 188 11.16 -42.98 25.02
C VAL A 188 10.81 -43.49 26.43
N PHE A 189 11.10 -42.67 27.44
CA PHE A 189 10.88 -43.05 28.83
C PHE A 189 9.40 -43.07 29.22
N LYS A 190 8.61 -42.11 28.73
CA LYS A 190 7.17 -42.07 28.98
C LYS A 190 6.45 -43.29 28.39
N ASN A 191 6.82 -43.73 27.20
CA ASN A 191 6.26 -44.93 26.59
C ASN A 191 6.61 -46.17 27.41
N ALA A 192 7.87 -46.29 27.83
CA ALA A 192 8.30 -47.40 28.68
C ALA A 192 7.52 -47.44 30.00
N MET A 193 7.36 -46.30 30.68
CA MET A 193 6.58 -46.22 31.92
C MET A 193 5.08 -46.41 31.72
N LYS A 194 4.53 -46.03 30.54
CA LYS A 194 3.12 -46.22 30.19
C LYS A 194 2.79 -47.69 29.95
N TYR A 195 3.67 -48.42 29.26
CA TYR A 195 3.44 -49.81 28.90
C TYR A 195 3.75 -50.78 30.06
N ASN A 196 4.79 -50.48 30.85
CA ASN A 196 5.27 -51.40 31.88
C ASN A 196 4.73 -51.05 33.27
N ASP A 197 4.41 -52.09 34.06
CA ASP A 197 4.04 -51.95 35.48
C ASP A 197 5.10 -51.18 36.27
N GLU A 198 4.68 -50.35 37.23
CA GLU A 198 5.56 -49.47 38.01
C GLU A 198 6.67 -50.21 38.77
N LYS A 199 6.46 -51.50 39.07
CA LYS A 199 7.44 -52.34 39.78
C LYS A 199 8.40 -53.06 38.84
N SER A 200 8.19 -53.00 37.53
CA SER A 200 9.08 -53.65 36.57
C SER A 200 10.43 -52.94 36.49
N ASP A 201 11.48 -53.70 36.22
CA ASP A 201 12.82 -53.15 36.06
C ASP A 201 12.85 -52.06 34.97
N VAL A 202 12.19 -52.30 33.83
CA VAL A 202 12.14 -51.35 32.69
C VAL A 202 11.49 -50.03 33.09
N HIS A 203 10.41 -50.07 33.88
CA HIS A 203 9.76 -48.86 34.39
C HIS A 203 10.71 -48.07 35.30
N VAL A 204 11.33 -48.74 36.27
CA VAL A 204 12.28 -48.11 37.21
C VAL A 204 13.49 -47.53 36.45
N MET A 205 14.02 -48.26 35.48
CA MET A 205 15.13 -47.82 34.61
C MET A 205 14.76 -46.55 33.83
N ALA A 206 13.56 -46.52 33.24
CA ALA A 206 13.06 -45.37 32.48
C ALA A 206 12.88 -44.14 33.37
N LYS A 207 12.31 -44.31 34.57
CA LYS A 207 12.12 -43.22 35.54
C LYS A 207 13.46 -42.59 35.96
N VAL A 208 14.43 -43.42 36.35
CA VAL A 208 15.75 -42.93 36.79
C VAL A 208 16.51 -42.25 35.65
N LEU A 209 16.45 -42.77 34.44
CA LEU A 209 17.10 -42.15 33.29
C LEU A 209 16.43 -40.83 32.87
N LEU A 210 15.10 -40.74 32.98
CA LEU A 210 14.36 -39.49 32.74
C LEU A 210 14.75 -38.41 33.75
N GLU A 211 14.83 -38.73 35.04
CA GLU A 211 15.25 -37.77 36.07
C GLU A 211 16.65 -37.21 35.79
N LYS A 212 17.60 -38.08 35.42
CA LYS A 212 18.95 -37.68 35.04
C LYS A 212 18.99 -36.86 33.75
N PHE A 213 18.11 -37.16 32.80
CA PHE A 213 17.95 -36.36 31.60
C PHE A 213 17.50 -34.94 31.92
N GLU A 214 16.49 -34.77 32.77
CA GLU A 214 16.01 -33.44 33.15
C GLU A 214 17.08 -32.63 33.88
N GLU A 215 17.88 -33.25 34.76
CA GLU A 215 18.99 -32.58 35.43
C GLU A 215 20.00 -31.99 34.43
N LYS A 216 20.41 -32.78 33.43
CA LYS A 216 21.33 -32.31 32.39
C LYS A 216 20.66 -31.31 31.44
N TRP A 217 19.38 -31.47 31.15
CA TRP A 217 18.61 -30.52 30.34
C TRP A 217 18.58 -29.13 30.99
N LEU A 218 18.38 -29.04 32.31
CA LEU A 218 18.39 -27.77 33.04
C LEU A 218 19.72 -27.01 32.92
N GLN A 219 20.85 -27.70 32.72
CA GLN A 219 22.15 -27.06 32.51
C GLN A 219 22.27 -26.40 31.13
N ILE A 220 21.52 -26.88 30.14
CA ILE A 220 21.56 -26.41 28.74
C ILE A 220 20.43 -25.40 28.47
N LEU A 221 19.31 -25.54 29.18
CA LEU A 221 18.10 -24.74 28.99
C LEU A 221 18.35 -23.22 28.96
N PRO A 222 19.18 -22.61 29.82
CA PRO A 222 19.46 -21.17 29.75
C PRO A 222 20.02 -20.72 28.40
N LYS A 223 20.95 -21.49 27.80
CA LYS A 223 21.54 -21.19 26.49
C LYS A 223 20.54 -21.34 25.35
N VAL A 224 19.58 -22.27 25.49
CA VAL A 224 18.50 -22.45 24.51
C VAL A 224 17.54 -21.27 24.56
N ILE A 225 17.17 -20.81 25.75
CA ILE A 225 16.30 -19.64 25.92
C ILE A 225 16.98 -18.40 25.35
N GLU A 226 18.25 -18.14 25.70
CA GLU A 226 19.00 -16.98 25.21
C GLU A 226 19.04 -16.93 23.67
N GLU A 227 19.29 -18.07 22.99
CA GLU A 227 19.30 -18.10 21.53
C GLU A 227 17.90 -18.06 20.89
N GLU A 228 16.86 -18.52 21.59
CA GLU A 228 15.47 -18.35 21.15
C GLU A 228 15.05 -16.88 21.21
N GLU A 229 15.31 -16.20 22.33
CA GLU A 229 15.03 -14.77 22.52
C GLU A 229 15.82 -13.92 21.52
N LYS A 230 17.10 -14.23 21.32
CA LYS A 230 17.92 -13.53 20.33
C LYS A 230 17.41 -13.71 18.91
N ARG A 231 16.96 -14.92 18.55
CA ARG A 231 16.36 -15.16 17.22
C ARG A 231 15.09 -14.35 17.02
N GLU A 232 14.22 -14.32 18.03
CA GLU A 232 12.97 -13.54 17.99
C GLU A 232 13.26 -12.03 17.88
N ALA A 233 14.26 -11.53 18.60
CA ALA A 233 14.71 -10.15 18.50
C ALA A 233 15.27 -9.82 17.10
N GLU A 234 16.13 -10.68 16.55
CA GLU A 234 16.70 -10.53 15.20
C GLU A 234 15.59 -10.57 14.11
N GLU A 235 14.57 -11.41 14.27
CA GLU A 235 13.41 -11.50 13.36
C GLU A 235 12.53 -10.25 13.44
N THR A 236 12.24 -9.77 14.65
CA THR A 236 11.48 -8.54 14.89
C THR A 236 12.20 -7.32 14.32
N GLU A 237 13.52 -7.23 14.50
CA GLU A 237 14.37 -6.19 13.91
C GLU A 237 14.34 -6.27 12.37
N ALA A 238 14.45 -7.47 11.80
CA ALA A 238 14.38 -7.66 10.35
C ALA A 238 13.03 -7.22 9.77
N GLN A 239 11.92 -7.59 10.43
CA GLN A 239 10.58 -7.19 10.01
C GLN A 239 10.38 -5.68 10.10
N THR A 240 10.88 -5.05 11.16
CA THR A 240 10.85 -3.59 11.33
C THR A 240 11.67 -2.90 10.24
N ASN A 241 12.86 -3.40 9.93
CA ASN A 241 13.70 -2.86 8.86
C ASN A 241 13.05 -2.98 7.48
N ILE A 242 12.34 -4.08 7.20
CA ILE A 242 11.56 -4.24 5.96
C ILE A 242 10.46 -3.19 5.88
N HIS A 243 9.70 -2.99 6.96
CA HIS A 243 8.64 -2.00 7.01
C HIS A 243 9.18 -0.57 6.80
N LEU A 244 10.24 -0.20 7.52
CA LEU A 244 10.89 1.12 7.37
C LEU A 244 11.41 1.36 5.94
N ALA A 245 11.98 0.33 5.29
CA ALA A 245 12.43 0.44 3.92
C ALA A 245 11.26 0.60 2.92
N GLN A 246 10.14 -0.10 3.15
CA GLN A 246 8.91 0.10 2.36
C GLN A 246 8.37 1.52 2.52
N GLU A 247 8.22 1.99 3.76
CA GLU A 247 7.75 3.33 4.07
C GLU A 247 8.64 4.42 3.44
N ALA A 248 9.96 4.26 3.49
CA ALA A 248 10.90 5.17 2.84
C ALA A 248 10.74 5.19 1.31
N ASN A 249 10.42 4.05 0.67
CA ASN A 249 10.17 4.01 -0.77
C ASN A 249 8.87 4.74 -1.13
N TYR A 250 7.79 4.52 -0.38
CA TYR A 250 6.52 5.22 -0.60
C TYR A 250 6.65 6.73 -0.31
N ALA A 251 7.46 7.14 0.67
CA ALA A 251 7.75 8.54 0.92
C ALA A 251 8.57 9.21 -0.21
N ARG A 252 9.45 8.46 -0.90
CA ARG A 252 10.13 8.95 -2.11
C ARG A 252 9.13 9.08 -3.26
N LEU A 253 8.31 8.06 -3.49
CA LEU A 253 7.28 8.09 -4.53
C LEU A 253 6.31 9.26 -4.34
N ALA A 254 5.90 9.56 -3.10
CA ALA A 254 5.07 10.71 -2.78
C ALA A 254 5.75 12.04 -3.14
N ARG A 255 7.04 12.19 -2.87
CA ARG A 255 7.82 13.39 -3.26
C ARG A 255 7.92 13.51 -4.79
N ASP A 256 8.19 12.42 -5.48
CA ASP A 256 8.28 12.41 -6.95
C ASP A 256 6.95 12.80 -7.59
N ILE A 257 5.83 12.25 -7.09
CA ILE A 257 4.48 12.65 -7.53
C ILE A 257 4.23 14.14 -7.27
N ASN A 258 4.61 14.67 -6.11
CA ASN A 258 4.43 16.08 -5.80
C ASN A 258 5.23 16.98 -6.77
N ASN A 259 6.45 16.58 -7.12
CA ASN A 259 7.27 17.29 -8.11
C ASN A 259 6.63 17.22 -9.50
N GLU A 260 6.20 16.03 -9.95
CA GLU A 260 5.50 15.87 -11.24
C GLU A 260 4.19 16.67 -11.30
N LEU A 261 3.47 16.77 -10.18
CA LEU A 261 2.25 17.58 -10.09
C LEU A 261 2.56 19.08 -10.24
N TYR A 262 3.67 19.56 -9.67
CA TYR A 262 4.13 20.93 -9.85
C TYR A 262 4.47 21.21 -11.32
N GLU A 263 5.18 20.29 -11.98
CA GLU A 263 5.48 20.39 -13.41
C GLU A 263 4.18 20.43 -14.24
N VAL A 264 3.21 19.58 -13.94
CA VAL A 264 1.90 19.59 -14.62
C VAL A 264 1.18 20.94 -14.43
N ASP A 265 1.18 21.51 -13.20
CA ASP A 265 0.57 22.83 -12.93
C ASP A 265 1.25 23.92 -13.78
N MET A 266 2.59 23.87 -13.88
CA MET A 266 3.37 24.81 -14.70
C MET A 266 3.04 24.70 -16.20
N HIS A 267 2.96 23.48 -16.75
CA HIS A 267 2.57 23.25 -18.15
C HIS A 267 1.13 23.71 -18.44
N ILE A 268 0.21 23.56 -17.47
CA ILE A 268 -1.16 24.05 -17.59
C ILE A 268 -1.17 25.58 -17.71
N GLU A 269 -0.40 26.29 -16.89
CA GLU A 269 -0.29 27.74 -16.97
C GLU A 269 0.34 28.20 -18.30
N GLU A 270 1.38 27.52 -18.77
CA GLU A 270 1.99 27.82 -20.08
C GLU A 270 0.99 27.65 -21.23
N LEU A 271 0.21 26.56 -21.23
CA LEU A 271 -0.83 26.34 -22.23
C LEU A 271 -1.93 27.41 -22.15
N ARG A 272 -2.33 27.81 -20.93
CA ARG A 272 -3.31 28.90 -20.74
C ARG A 272 -2.81 30.18 -21.37
N GLU A 273 -1.55 30.56 -21.12
CA GLU A 273 -0.95 31.74 -21.75
C GLU A 273 -0.88 31.62 -23.27
N ASN A 274 -0.48 30.46 -23.79
CA ASN A 274 -0.36 30.22 -25.23
C ASN A 274 -1.73 30.30 -25.93
N VAL A 275 -2.79 29.77 -25.32
CA VAL A 275 -4.16 29.91 -25.81
C VAL A 275 -4.55 31.40 -25.83
N ILE A 276 -4.30 32.13 -24.75
CA ILE A 276 -4.64 33.57 -24.65
C ILE A 276 -3.89 34.38 -25.72
N LYS A 277 -2.60 34.10 -25.96
CA LYS A 277 -1.79 34.78 -26.99
C LYS A 277 -2.31 34.51 -28.41
N LYS A 278 -2.83 33.31 -28.68
CA LYS A 278 -3.38 32.93 -30.00
C LYS A 278 -4.82 33.42 -30.21
N CYS A 279 -5.54 33.81 -29.17
CA CYS A 279 -6.90 34.34 -29.30
C CYS A 279 -6.92 35.72 -29.99
N ARG A 280 -7.75 35.88 -31.03
CA ARG A 280 -8.03 37.21 -31.60
C ARG A 280 -8.76 38.10 -30.59
N ARG A 281 -8.63 39.42 -30.74
CA ARG A 281 -9.41 40.39 -29.94
C ARG A 281 -10.90 40.25 -30.22
N ILE A 282 -11.71 40.37 -29.18
CA ILE A 282 -13.18 40.43 -29.30
C ILE A 282 -13.56 41.83 -29.81
N SER A 283 -14.29 41.87 -30.92
CA SER A 283 -14.74 43.13 -31.54
C SER A 283 -15.76 43.85 -30.65
N THR A 284 -15.90 45.16 -30.83
CA THR A 284 -16.89 46.00 -30.10
C THR A 284 -18.32 45.48 -30.26
N MET A 285 -18.67 45.00 -31.46
CA MET A 285 -19.96 44.37 -31.73
C MET A 285 -20.17 43.08 -30.92
N GLU A 286 -19.13 42.25 -30.80
CA GLU A 286 -19.18 41.05 -29.98
C GLU A 286 -19.26 41.37 -28.48
N LYS A 287 -18.54 42.39 -28.00
CA LYS A 287 -18.65 42.88 -26.62
C LYS A 287 -20.08 43.34 -26.30
N ARG A 288 -20.72 44.06 -27.23
CA ARG A 288 -22.13 44.49 -27.09
C ARG A 288 -23.09 43.30 -27.01
N LYS A 289 -22.92 42.30 -27.89
CA LYS A 289 -23.70 41.05 -27.84
C LYS A 289 -23.49 40.28 -26.53
N LEU A 290 -22.26 40.26 -26.02
CA LEU A 290 -21.91 39.63 -24.75
C LEU A 290 -22.65 40.29 -23.58
N GLY A 291 -22.64 41.63 -23.50
CA GLY A 291 -23.35 42.38 -22.47
C GLY A 291 -24.86 42.13 -22.48
N LEU A 292 -25.47 42.13 -23.67
CA LEU A 292 -26.90 41.81 -23.82
C LEU A 292 -27.21 40.36 -23.40
N ALA A 293 -26.36 39.40 -23.75
CA ALA A 293 -26.55 38.01 -23.37
C ALA A 293 -26.40 37.78 -21.85
N ILE A 294 -25.50 38.52 -21.18
CA ILE A 294 -25.36 38.47 -19.71
C ILE A 294 -26.63 39.00 -19.03
N ALA A 295 -27.22 40.08 -19.54
CA ALA A 295 -28.45 40.65 -19.00
C ALA A 295 -29.67 39.70 -19.11
N GLN A 296 -29.61 38.69 -19.98
CA GLN A 296 -30.66 37.70 -20.20
C GLN A 296 -30.42 36.36 -19.46
N LEU A 297 -29.40 36.30 -18.60
CA LEU A 297 -29.10 35.11 -17.80
C LEU A 297 -30.07 34.97 -16.62
N CYS A 298 -30.34 33.71 -16.23
CA CYS A 298 -31.00 33.44 -14.96
C CYS A 298 -30.03 33.71 -13.78
N PRO A 299 -30.55 33.91 -12.56
CA PRO A 299 -29.73 34.29 -11.40
C PRO A 299 -28.54 33.36 -11.13
N GLU A 300 -28.71 32.05 -11.30
CA GLU A 300 -27.65 31.05 -11.04
C GLU A 300 -26.51 31.14 -12.07
N ASN A 301 -26.86 31.34 -13.35
CA ASN A 301 -25.88 31.47 -14.42
C ASN A 301 -25.24 32.85 -14.44
N LEU A 302 -25.97 33.88 -14.02
CA LEU A 302 -25.44 35.23 -13.83
C LEU A 302 -24.38 35.23 -12.72
N SER A 303 -24.66 34.58 -11.59
CA SER A 303 -23.69 34.44 -10.49
C SER A 303 -22.39 33.77 -10.98
N LYS A 304 -22.49 32.69 -11.76
CA LYS A 304 -21.32 32.03 -12.38
C LYS A 304 -20.57 32.94 -13.36
N ALA A 305 -21.28 33.71 -14.18
CA ALA A 305 -20.66 34.68 -15.09
C ALA A 305 -19.90 35.79 -14.33
N LEU A 306 -20.47 36.30 -13.24
CA LEU A 306 -19.81 37.29 -12.37
C LEU A 306 -18.61 36.69 -11.64
N GLU A 307 -18.66 35.42 -11.23
CA GLU A 307 -17.50 34.71 -10.69
C GLU A 307 -16.35 34.63 -11.72
N ILE A 308 -16.65 34.43 -13.02
CA ILE A 308 -15.63 34.43 -14.09
C ILE A 308 -14.93 35.80 -14.17
N VAL A 309 -15.66 36.90 -14.03
CA VAL A 309 -15.09 38.25 -14.02
C VAL A 309 -14.18 38.46 -12.80
N ALA A 310 -14.63 38.01 -11.63
CA ALA A 310 -13.86 38.13 -10.38
C ALA A 310 -12.55 37.32 -10.37
N LEU A 311 -12.38 36.34 -11.27
CA LEU A 311 -11.14 35.54 -11.34
C LEU A 311 -9.93 36.39 -11.74
N ASN A 312 -10.09 37.33 -12.67
CA ASN A 312 -9.02 38.19 -13.17
C ASN A 312 -9.12 39.64 -12.68
N ASN A 313 -10.14 39.97 -11.87
CA ASN A 313 -10.31 41.27 -11.26
C ASN A 313 -10.51 41.12 -9.74
N PRO A 314 -9.42 41.15 -8.95
CA PRO A 314 -9.47 40.94 -7.50
C PRO A 314 -10.35 41.94 -6.74
N ASN A 315 -10.53 43.15 -7.30
CA ASN A 315 -11.30 44.22 -6.70
C ASN A 315 -12.80 44.15 -7.05
N PHE A 316 -13.20 43.21 -7.90
CA PHE A 316 -14.59 43.06 -8.34
C PHE A 316 -15.41 42.24 -7.33
N GLN A 317 -16.46 42.84 -6.78
CA GLN A 317 -17.33 42.21 -5.79
C GLN A 317 -18.52 41.49 -6.46
N ALA A 318 -18.29 40.28 -6.97
CA ALA A 318 -19.30 39.49 -7.69
C ALA A 318 -20.55 39.08 -6.86
N LYS A 319 -20.58 39.34 -5.55
CA LYS A 319 -21.68 39.00 -4.64
C LYS A 319 -22.41 40.21 -4.06
N ALA A 320 -22.09 41.42 -4.51
CA ALA A 320 -22.81 42.61 -4.07
C ALA A 320 -24.25 42.59 -4.62
N GLU A 321 -25.15 43.29 -3.92
CA GLU A 321 -26.56 43.39 -4.27
C GLU A 321 -26.77 44.17 -5.58
N GLU A 322 -25.88 45.11 -5.88
CA GLU A 322 -25.78 45.82 -7.14
C GLU A 322 -24.34 45.74 -7.65
N VAL A 323 -24.16 45.31 -8.91
CA VAL A 323 -22.84 45.08 -9.52
C VAL A 323 -22.79 45.79 -10.87
N GLU A 324 -21.91 46.78 -10.99
CA GLU A 324 -21.62 47.45 -12.25
C GLU A 324 -20.53 46.69 -13.01
N LEU A 325 -20.84 46.24 -14.22
CA LEU A 325 -19.92 45.47 -15.07
C LEU A 325 -19.65 46.21 -16.38
N ASP A 326 -18.48 46.84 -16.48
CA ASP A 326 -17.99 47.38 -17.75
C ASP A 326 -17.34 46.28 -18.60
N ILE A 327 -18.05 45.83 -19.63
CA ILE A 327 -17.59 44.82 -20.60
C ILE A 327 -16.40 45.34 -21.43
N ASN A 328 -16.28 46.65 -21.65
CA ASN A 328 -15.23 47.20 -22.50
C ASN A 328 -13.87 47.23 -21.80
N ALA A 329 -13.85 47.41 -20.47
CA ALA A 329 -12.65 47.41 -19.63
C ALA A 329 -12.14 46.02 -19.23
N GLN A 330 -12.87 44.93 -19.54
CA GLN A 330 -12.42 43.58 -19.20
C GLN A 330 -11.27 43.08 -20.09
N SER A 331 -10.40 42.23 -19.54
CA SER A 331 -9.32 41.58 -20.29
C SER A 331 -9.87 40.61 -21.36
N GLU A 332 -9.12 40.44 -22.45
CA GLU A 332 -9.51 39.53 -23.54
C GLU A 332 -9.74 38.09 -23.05
N SER A 333 -8.95 37.61 -22.09
CA SER A 333 -9.11 36.27 -21.50
C SER A 333 -10.44 36.13 -20.75
N THR A 334 -10.87 37.15 -19.99
CA THR A 334 -12.17 37.18 -19.32
C THR A 334 -13.31 37.23 -20.32
N LEU A 335 -13.20 38.06 -21.37
CA LEU A 335 -14.20 38.17 -22.42
C LEU A 335 -14.40 36.87 -23.20
N TRP A 336 -13.31 36.17 -23.54
CA TRP A 336 -13.40 34.86 -24.20
C TRP A 336 -14.00 33.78 -23.29
N ARG A 337 -13.63 33.75 -22.00
CA ARG A 337 -14.25 32.84 -21.02
C ARG A 337 -15.75 33.08 -20.89
N LEU A 338 -16.17 34.33 -20.75
CA LEU A 338 -17.58 34.71 -20.73
C LEU A 338 -18.29 34.31 -22.02
N LYS A 339 -17.68 34.55 -23.18
CA LYS A 339 -18.26 34.19 -24.48
C LYS A 339 -18.51 32.69 -24.62
N TYR A 340 -17.56 31.85 -24.23
CA TYR A 340 -17.74 30.40 -24.27
C TYR A 340 -18.75 29.91 -23.22
N PHE A 341 -18.71 30.46 -22.01
CA PHE A 341 -19.70 30.15 -20.97
C PHE A 341 -21.13 30.45 -21.45
N LEU A 342 -21.38 31.64 -22.01
CA LEU A 342 -22.68 32.02 -22.55
C LEU A 342 -23.09 31.12 -23.72
N LYS A 343 -22.15 30.76 -24.61
CA LYS A 343 -22.42 29.84 -25.72
C LYS A 343 -22.92 28.48 -25.21
N ASP A 344 -22.34 27.96 -24.13
CA ASP A 344 -22.74 26.68 -23.55
C ASP A 344 -24.09 26.79 -22.82
N VAL A 345 -24.32 27.85 -22.04
CA VAL A 345 -25.62 28.09 -21.36
C VAL A 345 -26.75 28.26 -22.37
N LEU A 346 -26.52 28.97 -23.47
CA LEU A 346 -27.53 29.19 -24.51
C LEU A 346 -27.81 27.91 -25.31
N LYS A 347 -26.78 27.09 -25.59
CA LYS A 347 -26.97 25.78 -26.22
C LYS A 347 -27.87 24.85 -25.40
N VAL A 348 -27.74 24.87 -24.07
CA VAL A 348 -28.60 24.07 -23.17
C VAL A 348 -30.05 24.57 -23.23
N LYS A 349 -30.28 25.89 -23.18
CA LYS A 349 -31.63 26.47 -23.34
C LYS A 349 -32.31 26.07 -24.67
N SER A 350 -31.56 26.03 -25.77
CA SER A 350 -32.11 25.60 -27.08
C SER A 350 -32.33 24.08 -27.22
N LYS A 351 -31.73 23.25 -26.35
CA LYS A 351 -32.03 21.81 -26.30
C LYS A 351 -33.27 21.51 -25.45
N ASP A 352 -33.49 22.27 -24.38
CA ASP A 352 -34.67 22.11 -23.54
C ASP A 352 -35.97 22.55 -24.25
N GLN A 353 -35.89 23.43 -25.26
CA GLN A 353 -37.05 23.82 -26.09
C GLN A 353 -37.39 22.85 -27.24
N ASN A 354 -36.48 21.95 -27.61
CA ASN A 354 -36.67 21.00 -28.72
C ASN A 354 -37.01 19.57 -28.26
N ASN A 355 -37.21 19.35 -26.96
CA ASN A 355 -37.42 18.02 -26.38
C ASN A 355 -38.87 17.77 -25.93
N ASP A 356 -39.83 18.31 -26.68
CA ASP A 356 -41.22 17.81 -26.68
C ASP A 356 -41.58 17.34 -28.09
N ASN A 357 -40.80 16.37 -28.61
CA ASN A 357 -41.30 15.28 -29.43
C ASN A 357 -40.18 14.31 -29.85
N THR A 358 -40.51 13.02 -29.76
CA THR A 358 -39.88 11.84 -30.37
C THR A 358 -38.89 11.03 -29.53
N PHE A 359 -39.39 9.88 -29.09
CA PHE A 359 -38.65 8.71 -28.64
C PHE A 359 -37.76 8.12 -29.74
N ARG A 360 -36.61 7.59 -29.29
CA ARG A 360 -35.73 6.57 -29.91
C ARG A 360 -34.92 6.99 -31.15
N GLU A 361 -33.63 7.21 -30.93
CA GLU A 361 -32.59 6.36 -31.55
C GLU A 361 -31.31 6.43 -30.71
N ALA A 362 -31.04 5.33 -30.02
CA ALA A 362 -29.84 5.11 -29.23
C ALA A 362 -28.93 4.16 -30.01
N ALA A 363 -27.76 4.64 -30.42
CA ALA A 363 -26.51 3.88 -30.47
C ALA A 363 -25.39 4.78 -31.01
N ASN A 364 -24.19 4.62 -30.46
CA ASN A 364 -22.90 5.20 -30.88
C ASN A 364 -22.60 6.64 -30.42
N ASN A 365 -22.19 6.80 -29.16
CA ASN A 365 -21.21 7.82 -28.71
C ASN A 365 -20.85 7.65 -27.22
N GLN A 366 -20.38 6.46 -26.82
CA GLN A 366 -20.13 6.16 -25.40
C GLN A 366 -18.74 6.63 -24.91
N GLU A 367 -17.70 6.63 -25.76
CA GLU A 367 -16.35 7.10 -25.37
C GLU A 367 -16.22 8.62 -25.30
N ASN A 368 -16.74 9.35 -26.29
CA ASN A 368 -16.67 10.82 -26.32
C ASN A 368 -17.45 11.47 -25.17
N ASN A 369 -18.51 10.81 -24.67
CA ASN A 369 -19.32 11.31 -23.57
C ASN A 369 -18.64 11.15 -22.21
N ILE A 370 -17.87 10.07 -22.00
CA ILE A 370 -17.14 9.85 -20.74
C ILE A 370 -15.99 10.85 -20.62
N VAL A 371 -15.21 11.03 -21.69
CA VAL A 371 -14.13 12.03 -21.73
C VAL A 371 -14.69 13.44 -21.57
N SER A 372 -15.82 13.77 -22.23
CA SER A 372 -16.46 15.09 -22.09
C SER A 372 -17.06 15.32 -20.70
N LYS A 373 -17.62 14.28 -20.07
CA LYS A 373 -18.15 14.33 -18.71
C LYS A 373 -17.03 14.50 -17.69
N ARG A 374 -15.94 13.74 -17.83
CA ARG A 374 -14.75 13.82 -16.98
C ARG A 374 -14.00 15.14 -17.16
N LYS A 375 -13.89 15.67 -18.40
CA LYS A 375 -13.38 17.03 -18.70
C LYS A 375 -14.22 18.12 -18.02
N ARG A 376 -15.56 17.97 -17.97
CA ARG A 376 -16.47 18.89 -17.25
C ARG A 376 -16.27 18.81 -15.73
N GLU A 377 -16.20 17.60 -15.18
CA GLU A 377 -15.97 17.36 -13.75
C GLU A 377 -14.62 17.91 -13.28
N ILE A 378 -13.56 17.81 -14.10
CA ILE A 378 -12.23 18.38 -13.82
C ILE A 378 -12.26 19.91 -13.84
N CYS A 379 -12.92 20.54 -14.81
CA CYS A 379 -13.10 22.00 -14.84
C CYS A 379 -13.85 22.51 -13.60
N ASP A 380 -14.90 21.80 -13.18
CA ASP A 380 -15.66 22.13 -11.97
C ASP A 380 -14.83 21.92 -10.68
N ALA A 381 -13.92 20.93 -10.67
CA ALA A 381 -12.99 20.70 -9.55
C ALA A 381 -11.91 21.79 -9.47
N LEU A 382 -11.36 22.24 -10.60
CA LEU A 382 -10.39 23.34 -10.68
C LEU A 382 -10.97 24.67 -10.18
N ALA A 383 -12.25 24.93 -10.45
CA ALA A 383 -12.95 26.10 -9.91
C ALA A 383 -13.11 26.04 -8.38
N LYS A 384 -13.23 24.83 -7.80
CA LYS A 384 -13.31 24.62 -6.34
C LYS A 384 -11.94 24.73 -5.65
N THR A 385 -10.86 24.23 -6.26
CA THR A 385 -9.50 24.35 -5.69
C THR A 385 -8.94 25.77 -5.77
N ALA A 386 -9.27 26.55 -6.80
CA ALA A 386 -8.97 27.98 -6.87
C ALA A 386 -9.61 28.79 -5.72
N LYS A 387 -10.84 28.43 -5.30
CA LYS A 387 -11.50 29.00 -4.11
C LYS A 387 -10.79 28.63 -2.80
N LYS A 388 -10.07 27.49 -2.75
CA LYS A 388 -9.33 27.02 -1.55
C LYS A 388 -7.96 27.68 -1.43
N ARG A 389 -7.22 27.87 -2.53
CA ARG A 389 -5.93 28.60 -2.55
C ARG A 389 -6.09 30.09 -2.16
N LYS A 390 -7.19 30.76 -2.57
CA LYS A 390 -7.50 32.15 -2.12
C LYS A 390 -7.75 32.28 -0.61
N LYS A 391 -8.17 31.23 0.09
CA LYS A 391 -8.37 31.25 1.56
C LYS A 391 -7.07 31.09 2.36
N GLN A 392 -6.03 30.47 1.78
CA GLN A 392 -4.74 30.26 2.46
C GLN A 392 -3.76 31.43 2.32
N HIS A 393 -3.98 32.38 1.42
CA HIS A 393 -3.18 33.61 1.30
C HIS A 393 -3.78 34.84 2.02
N SER A 394 -4.92 34.67 2.70
CA SER A 394 -5.55 35.72 3.54
C SER A 394 -5.66 35.32 5.00
N SER A 395 -4.81 34.40 5.48
CA SER A 395 -4.68 34.03 6.90
C SER A 395 -3.22 34.01 7.30
#